data_AF-A0A3P7IQT1-F1
#
_entry.id   AF-A0A3P7IQT1-F1
#
_cell.length_a   1.000
_cell.length_b   1.000
_cell.length_c   1.000
_cell.angle_alpha   90.00
_cell.angle_beta   90.00
_cell.angle_gamma   90.00
#
_symmetry.space_group_name_H-M   'P 1'
#
loop_
_entity.id
_entity.type
_entity.pdbx_description
1 polymer ?
#
loop_
_entity_poly.entity_id
_entity_poly.type
_entity_poly.pdbx_seq_one_letter_code
_entity_poly.pdbx_strand_id
1 'polypeptide(L)'
;METKLVDKTVLHGKEYPYFVSDVTGRDFEWTLAELNKLGGVYRQMYQKLSERVKKNELVFHDHRFWTYPHPYCEMKSLAADLYKELSEASIIIFKGDLNYRKLISDRDWPFETPFKRALCGFLPAPMLALRALKSEAVAGLSEEVAEQMRQKPDRKWMTTGDYAVAEMAY
;
A
#
# COMPACT_ATOMS: atom_id res chain seq x y z
N MET A 1 11.16 -16.51 -16.46
CA MET A 1 12.42 -16.36 -15.71
C MET A 1 12.10 -15.51 -14.49
N GLU A 2 12.34 -16.01 -13.28
CA GLU A 2 12.14 -15.20 -12.06
C GLU A 2 13.28 -14.20 -11.94
N THR A 3 12.94 -12.92 -11.84
CA THR A 3 13.91 -11.85 -11.58
C THR A 3 14.16 -11.83 -10.07
N LYS A 4 15.34 -12.28 -9.64
CA LYS A 4 15.72 -12.38 -8.22
C LYS A 4 16.04 -11.00 -7.63
N LEU A 5 15.02 -10.14 -7.53
CA LEU A 5 15.15 -8.75 -7.08
C LEU A 5 15.09 -8.59 -5.56
N VAL A 6 14.37 -9.48 -4.87
CA VAL A 6 14.25 -9.49 -3.41
C VAL A 6 14.28 -10.93 -2.89
N ASP A 7 14.96 -11.15 -1.77
CA ASP A 7 15.04 -12.46 -1.12
C ASP A 7 13.82 -12.76 -0.22
N LYS A 8 13.18 -11.72 0.34
CA LYS A 8 12.02 -11.85 1.23
C LYS A 8 10.94 -10.83 0.90
N THR A 9 9.68 -11.24 1.02
CA THR A 9 8.51 -10.37 0.88
C THR A 9 7.63 -10.50 2.13
N VAL A 10 7.34 -9.38 2.78
CA VAL A 10 6.42 -9.30 3.91
C VAL A 10 5.16 -8.57 3.46
N LEU A 11 4.02 -9.25 3.55
CA LEU A 11 2.70 -8.71 3.27
C LEU A 11 2.09 -8.22 4.59
N HIS A 12 1.81 -6.93 4.69
CA HIS A 12 1.09 -6.37 5.83
C HIS A 12 -0.41 -6.27 5.52
N GLY A 13 -1.23 -6.98 6.27
CA GLY A 13 -2.70 -6.92 6.17
C GLY A 13 -3.38 -6.40 7.43
N LYS A 14 -4.71 -6.56 7.47
CA LYS A 14 -5.56 -6.11 8.58
C LYS A 14 -5.80 -7.25 9.57
N GLU A 15 -5.82 -6.93 10.87
CA GLU A 15 -6.08 -7.88 11.97
C GLU A 15 -7.55 -8.39 11.93
N TYR A 16 -8.48 -7.56 11.47
CA TYR A 16 -9.91 -7.87 11.41
C TYR A 16 -10.56 -7.25 10.17
N PRO A 17 -11.79 -7.68 9.79
CA PRO A 17 -12.50 -7.13 8.63
C PRO A 17 -12.54 -5.60 8.66
N TYR A 18 -12.06 -4.99 7.59
CA TYR A 18 -11.85 -3.55 7.50
C TYR A 18 -12.10 -3.10 6.06
N PHE A 19 -12.76 -1.96 5.87
CA PHE A 19 -13.07 -1.41 4.54
C PHE A 19 -13.67 -2.42 3.54
N VAL A 20 -14.49 -3.36 4.04
CA VAL A 20 -15.18 -4.44 3.30
C VAL A 20 -14.25 -5.46 2.65
N SER A 21 -13.28 -5.04 1.85
CA SER A 21 -12.43 -5.91 1.03
C SER A 21 -10.94 -5.83 1.36
N ASP A 22 -10.55 -5.17 2.46
CA ASP A 22 -9.15 -5.19 2.87
C ASP A 22 -8.76 -6.60 3.36
N VAL A 23 -7.58 -7.03 2.92
CA VAL A 23 -7.05 -8.38 3.15
C VAL A 23 -6.68 -8.58 4.63
N THR A 24 -7.22 -9.66 5.21
CA THR A 24 -6.83 -10.21 6.51
C THR A 24 -5.96 -11.46 6.35
N GLY A 25 -5.39 -11.97 7.45
CA GLY A 25 -4.62 -13.22 7.42
C GLY A 25 -5.46 -14.41 6.93
N ARG A 26 -6.76 -14.44 7.28
CA ARG A 26 -7.68 -15.47 6.79
C ARG A 26 -7.91 -15.40 5.28
N ASP A 27 -7.96 -14.20 4.71
CA ASP A 27 -8.10 -14.04 3.25
C ASP A 27 -6.84 -14.51 2.51
N PHE A 28 -5.66 -14.27 3.08
CA PHE A 28 -4.40 -14.79 2.55
C PHE A 28 -4.37 -16.32 2.55
N GLU A 29 -4.68 -16.95 3.68
CA GLU A 29 -4.74 -18.42 3.80
C GLU A 29 -5.79 -19.04 2.88
N TRP A 30 -6.98 -18.44 2.85
CA TRP A 30 -8.07 -18.88 1.98
C TRP A 30 -7.68 -18.79 0.51
N THR A 31 -7.03 -17.70 0.09
CA THR A 31 -6.56 -17.52 -1.30
C THR A 31 -5.59 -18.62 -1.70
N LEU A 32 -4.62 -18.97 -0.85
CA LEU A 32 -3.71 -20.08 -1.12
C LEU A 32 -4.45 -21.41 -1.25
N ALA A 33 -5.41 -21.69 -0.37
CA ALA A 33 -6.22 -22.90 -0.43
C ALA A 33 -7.04 -22.99 -1.73
N GLU A 34 -7.64 -21.88 -2.18
CA GLU A 34 -8.40 -21.85 -3.44
C GLU A 34 -7.51 -22.02 -4.67
N LEU A 35 -6.32 -21.42 -4.71
CA LEU A 35 -5.38 -21.63 -5.80
C LEU A 35 -5.00 -23.11 -5.96
N ASN A 36 -4.87 -23.85 -4.85
CA ASN A 36 -4.60 -25.29 -4.90
C ASN A 36 -5.78 -26.11 -5.45
N LYS A 37 -7.02 -25.71 -5.09
CA LYS A 37 -8.26 -26.37 -5.53
C LYS A 37 -8.52 -26.18 -7.02
N LEU A 38 -8.34 -24.97 -7.54
CA LEU A 38 -8.67 -24.61 -8.93
C LEU A 38 -7.84 -25.36 -9.99
N GLY A 39 -6.67 -25.90 -9.63
CA GLY A 39 -5.86 -26.73 -10.54
C GLY A 39 -5.15 -25.94 -11.64
N GLY A 40 -4.58 -26.64 -12.62
CA GLY A 40 -3.90 -26.01 -13.78
C GLY A 40 -2.83 -24.99 -13.40
N VAL A 41 -2.91 -23.80 -14.01
CA VAL A 41 -1.99 -22.68 -13.73
C VAL A 41 -2.07 -22.19 -12.28
N TYR A 42 -3.25 -22.27 -11.64
CA TYR A 42 -3.45 -21.83 -10.25
C TYR A 42 -2.73 -22.75 -9.27
N ARG A 43 -2.70 -24.06 -9.53
CA ARG A 43 -1.92 -24.99 -8.72
C ARG A 43 -0.42 -24.75 -8.82
N GLN A 44 0.08 -24.39 -10.01
CA GLN A 44 1.49 -24.01 -10.18
C GLN A 44 1.81 -22.73 -9.39
N MET A 45 0.91 -21.74 -9.40
CA MET A 45 1.04 -20.54 -8.58
C MET A 45 1.03 -20.87 -7.08
N TYR A 46 0.10 -21.71 -6.63
CA TYR A 46 0.04 -22.20 -5.26
C TYR A 46 1.34 -22.88 -4.83
N GLN A 47 1.90 -23.77 -5.66
CA GLN A 47 3.16 -24.46 -5.36
C GLN A 47 4.29 -23.47 -5.11
N LYS A 48 4.46 -22.50 -6.01
CA LYS A 48 5.48 -21.45 -5.89
C LYS A 48 5.30 -20.60 -4.62
N LEU A 49 4.08 -20.10 -4.38
CA LEU A 49 3.81 -19.26 -3.22
C LEU A 49 3.99 -20.04 -1.91
N SER A 50 3.49 -21.28 -1.85
CA SER A 50 3.57 -22.13 -0.67
C SER A 50 5.00 -22.56 -0.34
N GLU A 51 5.84 -22.79 -1.35
CA GLU A 51 7.27 -23.03 -1.14
C GLU A 51 7.95 -21.82 -0.50
N ARG A 52 7.65 -20.61 -0.98
CA ARG A 52 8.18 -19.38 -0.39
C ARG A 52 7.68 -19.14 1.03
N VAL A 53 6.41 -19.45 1.31
CA VAL A 53 5.85 -19.41 2.67
C VAL A 53 6.60 -20.38 3.59
N LYS A 54 6.79 -21.64 3.16
CA LYS A 54 7.54 -22.65 3.94
C LYS A 54 8.99 -22.24 4.21
N LYS A 55 9.63 -21.53 3.28
CA LYS A 55 11.00 -21.01 3.42
C LYS A 55 11.07 -19.67 4.15
N ASN A 56 9.96 -19.10 4.60
CA ASN A 56 9.90 -17.77 5.21
C ASN A 56 10.34 -16.62 4.28
N GLU A 57 10.28 -16.85 2.96
CA GLU A 57 10.59 -15.90 1.88
C GLU A 57 9.34 -15.09 1.45
N LEU A 58 8.15 -15.56 1.83
CA LEU A 58 6.87 -14.85 1.73
C LEU A 58 6.16 -14.98 3.08
N VAL A 59 5.90 -13.86 3.75
CA VAL A 59 5.31 -13.84 5.09
C VAL A 59 4.11 -12.91 5.10
N PHE A 60 3.05 -13.28 5.82
CA PHE A 60 1.94 -12.39 6.11
C PHE A 60 2.02 -11.94 7.58
N HIS A 61 2.05 -10.64 7.81
CA HIS A 61 1.97 -10.02 9.12
C HIS A 61 0.71 -9.14 9.19
N ASP A 62 0.03 -9.15 10.31
CA ASP A 62 -0.88 -8.06 10.67
C ASP A 62 -0.28 -7.24 11.82
N HIS A 63 -0.82 -6.04 11.99
CA HIS A 63 -0.50 -5.19 13.12
C HIS A 63 -1.68 -4.25 13.33
N ARG A 64 -2.12 -4.08 14.58
CA ARG A 64 -3.33 -3.32 14.90
C ARG A 64 -3.29 -1.86 14.43
N PHE A 65 -2.09 -1.29 14.32
CA PHE A 65 -1.92 0.06 13.77
C PHE A 65 -2.54 0.23 12.37
N TRP A 66 -2.55 -0.81 11.53
CA TRP A 66 -3.14 -0.73 10.19
C TRP A 66 -4.64 -0.44 10.21
N THR A 67 -5.33 -0.78 11.29
CA THR A 67 -6.77 -0.57 11.50
C THR A 67 -7.09 0.59 12.46
N TYR A 68 -6.08 1.29 12.99
CA TYR A 68 -6.26 2.53 13.74
C TYR A 68 -6.71 3.69 12.85
N PRO A 69 -7.35 4.74 13.40
CA PRO A 69 -7.73 5.92 12.62
C PRO A 69 -6.54 6.83 12.29
N HIS A 70 -5.41 6.67 12.98
CA HIS A 70 -4.26 7.56 12.90
C HIS A 70 -3.59 7.57 11.52
N PRO A 71 -3.07 8.74 11.09
CA PRO A 71 -2.20 8.83 9.92
C PRO A 71 -0.86 8.14 10.18
N TYR A 72 -0.13 7.80 9.11
CA TYR A 72 1.12 7.04 9.26
C TYR A 72 2.25 7.84 9.88
N CYS A 73 2.23 9.18 9.79
CA CYS A 73 3.22 10.04 10.47
C CYS A 73 3.21 9.90 12.00
N GLU A 74 2.15 9.34 12.60
CA GLU A 74 2.08 9.05 14.04
C GLU A 74 2.55 7.63 14.40
N MET A 75 2.89 6.80 13.41
CA MET A 75 3.29 5.40 13.64
C MET A 75 4.51 5.31 14.54
N LYS A 76 5.49 6.20 14.36
CA LYS A 76 6.73 6.18 15.17
C LYS A 76 6.47 6.32 16.67
N SER A 77 5.42 7.05 17.07
CA SER A 77 5.03 7.20 18.47
C SER A 77 4.05 6.13 18.95
N LEU A 78 3.11 5.72 18.11
CA LEU A 78 1.99 4.85 18.51
C LEU A 78 2.25 3.35 18.29
N ALA A 79 3.21 3.02 17.43
CA ALA A 79 3.58 1.66 17.03
C ALA A 79 5.07 1.63 16.66
N ALA A 80 5.93 1.97 17.62
CA ALA A 80 7.37 2.11 17.40
C ALA A 80 8.03 0.79 16.96
N ASP A 81 7.48 -0.34 17.40
CA ASP A 81 7.85 -1.69 16.98
C ASP A 81 7.57 -1.92 15.48
N LEU A 82 6.36 -1.57 15.01
CA LEU A 82 6.04 -1.64 13.58
C LEU A 82 6.90 -0.67 12.76
N TYR A 83 7.11 0.56 13.23
CA TYR A 83 7.96 1.52 12.52
C TYR A 83 9.39 0.99 12.39
N LYS A 84 9.91 0.35 13.44
CA LYS A 84 11.23 -0.31 13.43
C LYS A 84 11.26 -1.46 12.43
N GLU A 85 10.27 -2.34 12.43
CA GLU A 85 10.16 -3.43 11.44
C GLU A 85 10.17 -2.89 10.00
N LEU A 86 9.35 -1.87 9.72
CA LEU A 86 9.29 -1.26 8.39
C LEU A 86 10.62 -0.61 7.98
N SER A 87 11.41 -0.11 8.93
CA SER A 87 12.71 0.52 8.64
C SER A 87 13.79 -0.46 8.18
N GLU A 88 13.56 -1.77 8.34
CA GLU A 88 14.46 -2.82 7.85
C GLU A 88 14.22 -3.16 6.36
N ALA A 89 13.13 -2.65 5.77
CA ALA A 89 12.78 -2.94 4.38
C ALA A 89 13.67 -2.19 3.38
N SER A 90 14.08 -2.85 2.30
CA SER A 90 14.74 -2.18 1.16
C SER A 90 13.77 -1.29 0.38
N ILE A 91 12.49 -1.66 0.34
CA ILE A 91 11.39 -0.88 -0.24
C ILE A 91 10.05 -1.29 0.39
N ILE A 92 9.18 -0.32 0.64
CA ILE A 92 7.80 -0.55 1.10
C ILE A 92 6.82 -0.16 -0.02
N ILE A 93 5.88 -1.04 -0.34
CA ILE A 93 4.85 -0.75 -1.36
C ILE A 93 3.49 -0.60 -0.67
N PHE A 94 2.96 0.63 -0.68
CA PHE A 94 1.62 0.92 -0.19
C PHE A 94 0.60 0.81 -1.33
N LYS A 95 -0.45 0.00 -1.12
CA LYS A 95 -1.46 -0.30 -2.15
C LYS A 95 -2.80 0.37 -1.87
N GLY A 96 -3.34 1.07 -2.86
CA GLY A 96 -4.72 1.53 -2.86
C GLY A 96 -4.97 2.85 -2.13
N ASP A 97 -6.22 3.30 -2.21
CA ASP A 97 -6.64 4.64 -1.81
C ASP A 97 -6.51 4.90 -0.31
N LEU A 98 -6.91 3.96 0.53
CA LEU A 98 -6.86 4.12 1.99
C LEU A 98 -5.42 4.27 2.51
N ASN A 99 -4.50 3.45 2.01
CA ASN A 99 -3.09 3.55 2.38
C ASN A 99 -2.51 4.90 1.95
N TYR A 100 -2.86 5.38 0.75
CA TYR A 100 -2.44 6.71 0.28
C TYR A 100 -2.97 7.83 1.16
N ARG A 101 -4.28 7.81 1.49
CA ARG A 101 -4.88 8.78 2.40
C ARG A 101 -4.18 8.81 3.76
N LYS A 102 -3.88 7.65 4.35
CA LYS A 102 -3.13 7.57 5.62
C LYS A 102 -1.68 8.06 5.50
N LEU A 103 -1.01 7.83 4.36
CA LEU A 103 0.33 8.38 4.08
C LEU A 103 0.33 9.90 4.11
N ILE A 104 -0.63 10.53 3.42
CA ILE A 104 -0.71 11.99 3.29
C ILE A 104 -1.59 12.65 4.37
N SER A 105 -1.96 11.91 5.40
CA SER A 105 -2.80 12.36 6.51
C SER A 105 -4.20 12.89 6.10
N ASP A 106 -4.71 12.44 4.95
CA ASP A 106 -6.05 12.74 4.43
C ASP A 106 -6.42 14.24 4.44
N ARG A 107 -5.45 15.11 4.14
CA ARG A 107 -5.62 16.58 4.14
C ARG A 107 -5.91 17.12 2.73
N ASP A 108 -6.49 18.31 2.70
CA ASP A 108 -6.68 19.10 1.47
C ASP A 108 -5.36 19.79 1.08
N TRP A 109 -4.45 19.01 0.49
CA TRP A 109 -3.18 19.52 0.00
C TRP A 109 -3.36 20.20 -1.36
N PRO A 110 -2.63 21.32 -1.64
CA PRO A 110 -2.38 21.73 -3.01
C PRO A 110 -1.79 20.56 -3.79
N PHE A 111 -2.29 20.30 -5.00
CA PHE A 111 -1.97 19.09 -5.77
C PHE A 111 -0.47 18.91 -6.02
N GLU A 112 0.23 20.02 -6.23
CA GLU A 112 1.67 20.07 -6.45
C GLU A 112 2.52 19.98 -5.17
N THR A 113 1.91 19.90 -3.99
CA THR A 113 2.66 19.74 -2.73
C THR A 113 3.57 18.53 -2.85
N PRO A 114 4.90 18.66 -2.64
CA PRO A 114 5.81 17.52 -2.82
C PRO A 114 5.37 16.33 -1.96
N PHE A 115 5.34 15.12 -2.55
CA PHE A 115 4.88 13.92 -1.85
C PHE A 115 5.61 13.71 -0.52
N LYS A 116 6.94 13.89 -0.50
CA LYS A 116 7.76 13.81 0.73
C LYS A 116 7.33 14.79 1.84
N ARG A 117 6.81 15.97 1.48
CA ARG A 117 6.23 16.92 2.45
C ARG A 117 4.88 16.44 2.96
N ALA A 118 4.03 15.92 2.07
CA ALA A 118 2.70 15.40 2.43
C ALA A 118 2.78 14.18 3.37
N LEU A 119 3.88 13.41 3.33
CA LEU A 119 4.15 12.31 4.26
C LEU A 119 4.30 12.73 5.73
N CYS A 120 4.40 14.04 6.02
CA CYS A 120 4.50 14.56 7.38
C CYS A 120 5.62 13.89 8.22
N GLY A 121 6.75 13.54 7.58
CA GLY A 121 7.89 12.89 8.24
C GLY A 121 7.81 11.35 8.32
N PHE A 122 6.76 10.71 7.80
CA PHE A 122 6.69 9.26 7.68
C PHE A 122 7.57 8.75 6.54
N LEU A 123 8.79 8.29 6.86
CA LEU A 123 9.70 7.69 5.89
C LEU A 123 10.59 6.64 6.59
N PRO A 124 10.03 5.50 7.04
CA PRO A 124 10.82 4.45 7.70
C PRO A 124 11.86 3.81 6.76
N ALA A 125 11.53 3.70 5.47
CA ALA A 125 12.39 3.18 4.40
C ALA A 125 11.93 3.79 3.05
N PRO A 126 12.69 3.61 1.95
CA PRO A 126 12.21 3.96 0.62
C PRO A 126 10.83 3.34 0.35
N MET A 127 9.91 4.12 -0.20
CA MET A 127 8.54 3.66 -0.39
C MET A 127 7.94 4.07 -1.73
N LEU A 128 7.04 3.23 -2.23
CA LEU A 128 6.25 3.44 -3.42
C LEU A 128 4.75 3.34 -3.06
N ALA A 129 4.01 4.42 -3.29
CA ALA A 129 2.56 4.41 -3.18
C ALA A 129 1.93 4.15 -4.55
N LEU A 130 1.19 3.05 -4.69
CA LEU A 130 0.45 2.67 -5.88
C LEU A 130 -1.05 2.81 -5.63
N ARG A 131 -1.68 3.81 -6.24
CA ARG A 131 -3.03 4.22 -5.87
C ARG A 131 -3.88 4.53 -7.10
N ALA A 132 -5.01 3.84 -7.23
CA ALA A 132 -6.12 4.34 -8.05
C ALA A 132 -6.90 5.38 -7.22
N LEU A 133 -7.22 6.53 -7.81
CA LEU A 133 -7.81 7.67 -7.12
C LEU A 133 -9.29 7.41 -6.81
N LYS A 134 -9.64 7.28 -5.53
CA LYS A 134 -11.00 7.05 -5.04
C LYS A 134 -11.39 8.03 -3.93
N SER A 135 -10.67 9.14 -3.81
CA SER A 135 -10.87 10.22 -2.83
C SER A 135 -10.20 11.51 -3.27
N GLU A 136 -10.66 12.64 -2.74
CA GLU A 136 -10.19 13.98 -3.14
C GLU A 136 -8.81 14.36 -2.59
N ALA A 137 -8.20 13.54 -1.72
CA ALA A 137 -6.86 13.81 -1.20
C ALA A 137 -5.80 13.42 -2.24
N VAL A 138 -4.94 14.34 -2.67
CA VAL A 138 -3.81 14.08 -3.59
C VAL A 138 -2.67 15.05 -3.31
N ALA A 139 -1.44 14.61 -3.52
CA ALA A 139 -0.24 15.44 -3.50
C ALA A 139 0.74 14.95 -4.57
N GLY A 140 1.83 15.68 -4.77
CA GLY A 140 2.98 15.29 -5.58
C GLY A 140 2.78 15.29 -7.10
N LEU A 141 1.67 15.86 -7.60
CA LEU A 141 1.52 16.07 -9.05
C LEU A 141 2.55 17.09 -9.56
N SER A 142 3.03 16.92 -10.80
CA SER A 142 3.83 17.98 -11.44
C SER A 142 2.98 19.23 -11.64
N GLU A 143 3.61 20.40 -11.72
CA GLU A 143 2.88 21.67 -11.96
C GLU A 143 1.99 21.60 -13.21
N GLU A 144 2.51 21.01 -14.29
CA GLU A 144 1.78 20.80 -15.54
C GLU A 144 0.53 19.94 -15.33
N VAL A 145 0.66 18.78 -14.67
CA VAL A 145 -0.47 17.88 -14.43
C VAL A 145 -1.45 18.52 -13.46
N ALA A 146 -0.98 19.16 -12.39
CA ALA A 146 -1.82 19.84 -11.43
C ALA A 146 -2.68 20.92 -12.10
N GLU A 147 -2.10 21.69 -13.02
CA GLU A 147 -2.82 22.70 -13.79
C GLU A 147 -3.85 22.09 -14.74
N GLN A 148 -3.48 21.05 -15.49
CA GLN A 148 -4.42 20.32 -16.35
C GLN A 148 -5.60 19.74 -15.54
N MET A 149 -5.35 19.24 -14.34
CA MET A 149 -6.37 18.65 -13.48
C MET A 149 -7.29 19.71 -12.84
N ARG A 150 -6.77 20.91 -12.54
CA ARG A 150 -7.60 22.06 -12.09
C ARG A 150 -8.58 22.53 -13.16
N GLN A 151 -8.23 22.36 -14.44
CA GLN A 151 -9.09 22.76 -15.56
C GLN A 151 -10.20 21.73 -15.88
N LYS A 152 -10.22 20.57 -15.21
CA LYS A 152 -11.32 19.61 -15.36
C LYS A 152 -12.63 20.23 -14.86
N PRO A 153 -13.77 19.99 -15.54
CA PRO A 153 -15.05 20.60 -15.19
C PRO A 153 -15.59 20.13 -13.82
N ASP A 154 -15.13 18.98 -13.34
CA ASP A 154 -15.44 18.44 -12.01
C ASP A 154 -14.24 17.67 -11.42
N ARG A 155 -14.35 17.28 -10.14
CA ARG A 155 -13.33 16.49 -9.41
C ARG A 155 -13.53 14.97 -9.53
N LYS A 156 -14.37 14.47 -10.46
CA LYS A 156 -14.64 13.02 -10.56
C LYS A 156 -13.39 12.21 -10.89
N TRP A 157 -12.43 12.81 -11.59
CA TRP A 157 -11.13 12.19 -11.86
C TRP A 157 -10.40 11.72 -10.59
N MET A 158 -10.73 12.30 -9.42
CA MET A 158 -10.16 11.94 -8.13
C MET A 158 -10.91 10.80 -7.41
N THR A 159 -12.13 10.47 -7.83
CA THR A 159 -13.03 9.62 -7.04
C THR A 159 -13.57 8.40 -7.77
N THR A 160 -13.51 8.36 -9.10
CA THR A 160 -14.05 7.24 -9.90
C THR A 160 -13.14 6.02 -9.94
N GLY A 161 -11.84 6.17 -9.67
CA GLY A 161 -10.84 5.12 -9.86
C GLY A 161 -10.29 5.01 -11.27
N ASP A 162 -10.66 5.92 -12.18
CA ASP A 162 -10.19 5.92 -13.58
C ASP A 162 -8.74 6.41 -13.73
N TYR A 163 -8.26 7.18 -12.74
CA TYR A 163 -6.90 7.70 -12.68
C TYR A 163 -6.10 6.98 -11.60
N ALA A 164 -4.78 6.94 -11.78
CA ALA A 164 -3.85 6.37 -10.82
C ALA A 164 -2.59 7.21 -10.69
N VAL A 165 -1.95 7.12 -9.51
CA VAL A 165 -0.60 7.63 -9.24
C VAL A 165 0.31 6.51 -8.77
N ALA A 166 1.58 6.65 -9.12
CA ALA A 166 2.70 5.84 -8.62
C ALA A 166 3.76 6.81 -8.10
N GLU A 167 3.82 6.99 -6.78
CA GLU A 167 4.67 8.00 -6.14
C GLU A 167 5.77 7.36 -5.31
N MET A 168 7.02 7.72 -5.59
CA MET A 168 8.19 7.23 -4.88
C MET A 168 8.69 8.29 -3.89
N ALA A 169 9.05 7.88 -2.67
CA ALA A 169 9.78 8.70 -1.71
C ALA A 169 10.99 7.92 -1.17
N TYR A 170 12.12 8.61 -1.06
CA TYR A 170 13.38 8.13 -0.50
C TYR A 170 14.14 9.30 0.14
#